data_AF-A0AB34IE15-F1
#
_entry.id   AF-A0AB34IE15-F1
#
_cell.length_a   1.000
_cell.length_b   1.000
_cell.length_c   1.000
_cell.angle_alpha   90.00
_cell.angle_beta   90.00
_cell.angle_gamma   90.00
#
_symmetry.space_group_name_H-M   'P 1'
#
loop_
_entity.id
_entity.type
_entity.pdbx_description
1 polymer ?
#
loop_
_entity_poly.entity_id
_entity_poly.type
_entity_poly.pdbx_seq_one_letter_code
_entity_poly.pdbx_strand_id
1 'polypeptide(L)'
;MTVMCELHSLGHRDWLRPMSALAVGRAKMGWPERVQHLLSVARPVTEAELRTIDATSSTWADKLDAVMKENKLLCLFSSRAAQQMSKLVTTKSVRELTLMLSSLFPRTSKAVKCLSTSVSKAVHASDATVDWPDQATAFLEAVAGNMGRHGLTSTLTGVPPATQQIGDGPLRYTATSSHASVLRVLLHIFKDRPPESCEILWCDERTTSRSLLSFLQCARHHPGHRFVLLQVDALPPALQHILLRVFLDSRNSSISPRAGHNLHCIETGACMLQSATWVALWDADEVCDGVDLKSGLSKWVFHEDDCIREVTCFHGPPGSGKTHQLRKELSELDGAVTKCALSITEAFSLKYAATKLQAAAMEAGDGEIAISVQIQLGKFKASELDAWTRLMSLINKFFFKLLVLRSIEADTVFNVPPSSKLKVFVEIPDRCGHLQRSDTHELSHIDWMADELPVVHSICKFTNAAVFPFDISRSAAHVSAYLKAYEDGSIDQLYNTGSRDVVFVLDNSASMSGGQLDTCKRCMRQDIFDAGNVLQSTDNVALVVFDDRVNLDLPLAPWEASRSSLRQQLDEVQYSTKPDNGDKEMAKRLQREGAKFGCVRYFRNSGRAASTIVLRAHPTAHPRS
;
A
#
# COMPACT_ATOMS: atom_id res chain seq x y z
N MET A 1 -27.61 14.55 -11.94
CA MET A 1 -26.76 13.33 -11.85
C MET A 1 -26.14 13.19 -10.47
N THR A 2 -25.49 14.24 -9.95
CA THR A 2 -24.85 14.26 -8.61
C THR A 2 -25.78 13.80 -7.48
N VAL A 3 -27.02 14.29 -7.45
CA VAL A 3 -27.99 13.99 -6.38
C VAL A 3 -28.47 12.53 -6.37
N MET A 4 -28.64 11.91 -7.54
CA MET A 4 -28.99 10.49 -7.64
C MET A 4 -27.84 9.60 -7.13
N CYS A 5 -26.60 9.93 -7.50
CA CYS A 5 -25.41 9.24 -6.99
C CYS A 5 -25.26 9.43 -5.48
N GLU A 6 -25.63 10.61 -4.98
CA GLU A 6 -25.63 10.93 -3.57
C GLU A 6 -26.64 10.06 -2.80
N LEU A 7 -27.90 10.00 -3.21
CA LEU A 7 -28.91 9.10 -2.62
C LEU A 7 -28.48 7.63 -2.59
N HIS A 8 -27.89 7.14 -3.67
CA HIS A 8 -27.30 5.80 -3.71
C HIS A 8 -26.17 5.64 -2.69
N SER A 9 -25.25 6.61 -2.63
CA SER A 9 -24.15 6.61 -1.65
C SER A 9 -24.63 6.75 -0.19
N LEU A 10 -25.80 7.34 0.01
CA LEU A 10 -26.49 7.48 1.30
C LEU A 10 -27.32 6.24 1.66
N GLY A 11 -27.38 5.25 0.77
CA GLY A 11 -28.09 4.00 1.00
C GLY A 11 -29.60 4.16 1.11
N HIS A 12 -30.20 5.14 0.41
CA HIS A 12 -31.65 5.29 0.41
C HIS A 12 -32.31 4.04 -0.20
N ARG A 13 -33.37 3.53 0.44
CA ARG A 13 -34.02 2.24 0.06
C ARG A 13 -34.52 2.18 -1.39
N ASP A 14 -35.01 3.30 -1.91
CA ASP A 14 -35.49 3.40 -3.29
C ASP A 14 -34.34 3.53 -4.32
N TRP A 15 -33.10 3.70 -3.85
CA TRP A 15 -31.91 4.01 -4.66
C TRP A 15 -30.77 3.00 -4.44
N LEU A 16 -31.11 1.73 -4.18
CA LEU A 16 -30.12 0.67 -3.92
C LEU A 16 -29.27 0.28 -5.15
N ARG A 17 -29.71 0.62 -6.36
CA ARG A 17 -28.97 0.33 -7.61
C ARG A 17 -28.31 1.60 -8.14
N PRO A 18 -27.06 1.53 -8.60
CA PRO A 18 -26.42 2.67 -9.25
C PRO A 18 -27.18 3.01 -10.54
N MET A 19 -27.77 4.20 -10.57
CA MET A 19 -28.47 4.72 -11.74
C MET A 19 -27.46 5.26 -12.75
N SER A 20 -27.55 4.80 -14.00
CA SER A 20 -26.82 5.42 -15.11
C SER A 20 -27.70 6.54 -15.68
N ALA A 21 -27.27 7.80 -15.53
CA ALA A 21 -27.95 8.95 -16.11
C ALA A 21 -27.11 9.52 -17.25
N LEU A 22 -27.74 9.80 -18.39
CA LEU A 22 -27.12 10.48 -19.52
C LEU A 22 -27.67 11.91 -19.61
N ALA A 23 -26.82 12.91 -19.44
CA ALA A 23 -27.19 14.30 -19.68
C ALA A 23 -27.14 14.57 -21.19
N VAL A 24 -28.30 14.63 -21.84
CA VAL A 24 -28.40 14.94 -23.27
C VAL A 24 -28.56 16.45 -23.42
N GLY A 25 -27.49 17.14 -23.78
CA GLY A 25 -27.57 18.53 -24.25
C GLY A 25 -28.24 18.61 -25.63
N ARG A 26 -28.39 19.82 -26.19
CA ARG A 26 -28.81 20.02 -27.59
C ARG A 26 -27.70 19.60 -28.57
N ALA A 27 -27.23 18.36 -28.52
CA ALA A 27 -26.19 17.87 -29.41
C ALA A 27 -26.82 17.26 -30.67
N LYS A 28 -26.73 17.98 -31.79
CA LYS A 28 -26.90 17.44 -33.15
C LYS A 28 -25.61 16.72 -33.58
N MET A 29 -25.28 15.58 -32.99
CA MET A 29 -24.24 14.71 -33.56
C MET A 29 -24.61 13.24 -33.38
N GLY A 30 -24.24 12.42 -34.36
CA GLY A 30 -24.47 10.99 -34.36
C GLY A 30 -23.81 10.34 -33.14
N TRP A 31 -24.62 9.93 -32.18
CA TRP A 31 -24.16 9.20 -31.00
C TRP A 31 -23.60 7.83 -31.43
N PRO A 32 -22.53 7.32 -30.78
CA PRO A 32 -22.09 5.94 -30.97
C PRO A 32 -23.23 4.94 -30.73
N GLU A 33 -23.29 3.81 -31.44
CA GLU A 33 -24.38 2.81 -31.33
C GLU A 33 -24.71 2.41 -29.88
N ARG A 34 -23.68 2.26 -29.04
CA ARG A 34 -23.86 1.91 -27.62
C ARG A 34 -24.63 2.98 -26.83
N VAL A 35 -24.46 4.25 -27.19
CA VAL A 35 -25.18 5.38 -26.59
C VAL A 35 -26.58 5.49 -27.19
N GLN A 36 -26.76 5.19 -28.48
CA GLN A 36 -28.09 5.13 -29.09
C GLN A 36 -28.96 4.04 -28.46
N HIS A 37 -28.40 2.86 -28.20
CA HIS A 37 -29.11 1.81 -27.47
C HIS A 37 -29.52 2.29 -26.07
N LEU A 38 -28.61 2.92 -25.31
CA LEU A 38 -28.94 3.48 -23.99
C LEU A 38 -30.02 4.57 -24.06
N LEU A 39 -29.95 5.46 -25.05
CA LEU A 39 -30.97 6.48 -25.31
C LEU A 39 -32.33 5.87 -25.66
N SER A 40 -32.36 4.75 -26.40
CA SER A 40 -33.61 4.10 -26.80
C SER A 40 -34.38 3.49 -25.62
N VAL A 41 -33.68 3.16 -24.53
CA VAL A 41 -34.29 2.63 -23.28
C VAL A 41 -34.32 3.66 -22.16
N ALA A 42 -33.77 4.87 -22.38
CA ALA A 42 -33.72 5.91 -21.37
C ALA A 42 -35.05 6.70 -21.32
N ARG A 43 -35.59 6.87 -20.12
CA ARG A 43 -36.71 7.78 -19.86
C ARG A 43 -36.15 9.17 -19.49
N PRO A 44 -36.62 10.25 -20.13
CA PRO A 44 -36.25 11.60 -19.72
C PRO A 44 -36.77 11.88 -18.31
N VAL A 45 -35.90 12.44 -17.46
CA VAL A 45 -36.26 12.89 -16.11
C VAL A 45 -36.82 14.30 -16.22
N THR A 46 -38.05 14.49 -15.78
CA THR A 46 -38.73 15.78 -15.74
C THR A 46 -38.15 16.70 -14.65
N GLU A 47 -38.34 18.00 -14.78
CA GLU A 47 -37.91 18.96 -13.75
C GLU A 47 -38.62 18.70 -12.42
N ALA A 48 -39.88 18.30 -12.44
CA ALA A 48 -40.63 17.91 -11.24
C ALA A 48 -39.98 16.71 -10.54
N GLU A 49 -39.60 15.67 -11.28
CA GLU A 49 -38.88 14.51 -10.73
C GLU A 49 -37.52 14.91 -10.18
N LEU A 50 -36.77 15.80 -10.84
CA LEU A 50 -35.50 16.32 -10.30
C LEU A 50 -35.71 17.05 -8.97
N ARG A 51 -36.71 17.92 -8.86
CA ARG A 51 -37.03 18.60 -7.60
C ARG A 51 -37.44 17.62 -6.50
N THR A 52 -38.19 16.57 -6.84
CA THR A 52 -38.52 15.50 -5.89
C THR A 52 -37.28 14.73 -5.45
N ILE A 53 -36.35 14.44 -6.35
CA ILE A 53 -35.08 13.77 -6.04
C ILE A 53 -34.21 14.64 -5.13
N ASP A 54 -34.08 15.93 -5.43
CA ASP A 54 -33.34 16.89 -4.62
C ASP A 54 -33.96 17.01 -3.22
N ALA A 55 -35.27 17.14 -3.12
CA ALA A 55 -35.98 17.16 -1.84
C ALA A 55 -35.76 15.86 -1.06
N THR A 56 -35.86 14.70 -1.72
CA THR A 56 -35.64 13.39 -1.10
C THR A 56 -34.20 13.25 -0.60
N SER A 57 -33.22 13.71 -1.37
CA SER A 57 -31.80 13.70 -0.98
C SER A 57 -31.56 14.56 0.25
N SER A 58 -32.09 15.78 0.27
CA SER A 58 -31.98 16.68 1.43
C SER A 58 -32.66 16.10 2.67
N THR A 59 -33.91 15.64 2.55
CA THR A 59 -34.63 15.03 3.68
C THR A 59 -33.93 13.78 4.20
N TRP A 60 -33.36 12.96 3.32
CA TRP A 60 -32.62 11.77 3.72
C TRP A 60 -31.29 12.13 4.40
N ALA A 61 -30.55 13.10 3.86
CA ALA A 61 -29.34 13.61 4.49
C ALA A 61 -29.62 14.15 5.89
N ASP A 62 -30.69 14.96 6.04
CA ASP A 62 -31.11 15.52 7.33
C ASP A 62 -31.50 14.41 8.33
N LYS A 63 -32.23 13.37 7.88
CA LYS A 63 -32.55 12.20 8.71
C LYS A 63 -31.28 11.49 9.17
N LEU A 64 -30.34 11.22 8.25
CA LEU A 64 -29.09 10.55 8.58
C LEU A 64 -28.26 11.35 9.56
N ASP A 65 -28.14 12.66 9.34
CA ASP A 65 -27.40 13.54 10.22
C ASP A 65 -28.05 13.62 11.61
N ALA A 66 -29.39 13.65 11.70
CA ALA A 66 -30.10 13.58 12.97
C ALA A 66 -29.80 12.28 13.73
N VAL A 67 -29.94 11.13 13.07
CA VAL A 67 -29.68 9.81 13.70
C VAL A 67 -28.22 9.68 14.16
N MET A 68 -27.26 10.09 13.31
CA MET A 68 -25.83 10.06 13.62
C MET A 68 -25.47 11.04 14.76
N LYS A 69 -26.19 12.16 14.87
CA LYS A 69 -25.99 13.18 15.91
C LYS A 69 -26.61 12.80 17.25
N GLU A 70 -27.55 11.86 17.28
CA GLU A 70 -28.21 11.42 18.51
C GLU A 70 -27.54 10.15 19.07
N ASN A 71 -27.11 9.24 18.21
CA ASN A 71 -26.55 7.97 18.63
C ASN A 71 -25.03 8.01 18.86
N LYS A 72 -24.61 7.84 20.12
CA LYS A 72 -23.20 7.87 20.55
C LYS A 72 -22.32 6.77 19.96
N LEU A 73 -22.88 5.64 19.55
CA LEU A 73 -22.11 4.51 19.00
C LEU A 73 -22.07 4.54 17.48
N LEU A 74 -23.18 4.90 16.85
CA LEU A 74 -23.29 4.95 15.40
C LEU A 74 -22.37 6.02 14.80
N CYS A 75 -22.18 7.14 15.51
CA CYS A 75 -21.30 8.21 15.05
C CYS A 75 -19.85 7.73 14.82
N LEU A 76 -19.42 6.67 15.50
CA LEU A 76 -18.07 6.09 15.39
C LEU A 76 -17.79 5.40 14.05
N PHE A 77 -18.81 5.25 13.21
CA PHE A 77 -18.71 4.62 11.89
C PHE A 77 -18.99 5.65 10.80
N SER A 78 -18.31 5.52 9.66
CA SER A 78 -18.77 6.23 8.47
C SER A 78 -20.16 5.74 8.06
N SER A 79 -20.89 6.55 7.31
CA SER A 79 -22.20 6.14 6.79
C SER A 79 -22.11 4.90 5.90
N ARG A 80 -20.98 4.66 5.22
CA ARG A 80 -20.76 3.43 4.45
C ARG A 80 -20.59 2.21 5.35
N ALA A 81 -19.79 2.33 6.41
CA ALA A 81 -19.62 1.27 7.39
C ALA A 81 -20.94 0.93 8.09
N ALA A 82 -21.74 1.95 8.46
CA ALA A 82 -23.05 1.76 9.06
C ALA A 82 -24.08 1.11 8.11
N GLN A 83 -24.07 1.47 6.82
CA GLN A 83 -24.86 0.78 5.79
C GLN A 83 -24.43 -0.68 5.62
N GLN A 84 -23.11 -0.94 5.56
CA GLN A 84 -22.59 -2.31 5.51
C GLN A 84 -23.04 -3.10 6.74
N MET A 85 -23.00 -2.51 7.93
CA MET A 85 -23.48 -3.12 9.17
C MET A 85 -24.95 -3.56 9.04
N SER A 86 -25.85 -2.68 8.62
CA SER A 86 -27.27 -3.02 8.40
C SER A 86 -27.45 -4.15 7.37
N LYS A 87 -26.69 -4.12 6.27
CA LYS A 87 -26.70 -5.21 5.28
C LYS A 87 -26.26 -6.55 5.91
N LEU A 88 -25.24 -6.52 6.78
CA LEU A 88 -24.75 -7.71 7.47
C LEU A 88 -25.73 -8.21 8.55
N VAL A 89 -26.45 -7.31 9.21
CA VAL A 89 -27.54 -7.66 10.13
C VAL A 89 -28.65 -8.37 9.37
N THR A 90 -29.07 -7.82 8.24
CA THR A 90 -30.11 -8.41 7.37
C THR A 90 -29.72 -9.78 6.83
N THR A 91 -28.45 -9.94 6.43
CA THR A 91 -27.90 -11.23 5.94
C THR A 91 -27.47 -12.19 7.05
N LYS A 92 -27.63 -11.78 8.32
CA LYS A 92 -27.26 -12.55 9.52
C LYS A 92 -25.79 -12.97 9.57
N SER A 93 -24.89 -12.12 9.05
CA SER A 93 -23.45 -12.34 9.01
C SER A 93 -22.78 -12.03 10.36
N VAL A 94 -23.06 -12.87 11.37
CA VAL A 94 -22.60 -12.70 12.77
C VAL A 94 -21.10 -12.45 12.86
N ARG A 95 -20.31 -13.21 12.12
CA ARG A 95 -18.84 -13.13 12.21
C ARG A 95 -18.28 -11.83 11.64
N GLU A 96 -18.77 -11.41 10.48
CA GLU A 96 -18.34 -10.16 9.87
C GLU A 96 -18.73 -8.95 10.74
N LEU A 97 -19.93 -8.98 11.32
CA LEU A 97 -20.36 -7.99 12.32
C LEU A 97 -19.47 -8.01 13.57
N THR A 98 -19.12 -9.19 14.07
CA THR A 98 -18.23 -9.33 15.24
C THR A 98 -16.86 -8.68 14.96
N LEU A 99 -16.30 -8.91 13.77
CA LEU A 99 -15.04 -8.27 13.35
C LEU A 99 -15.21 -6.75 13.21
N MET A 100 -16.28 -6.29 12.58
CA MET A 100 -16.58 -4.86 12.40
C MET A 100 -16.69 -4.12 13.74
N LEU A 101 -17.30 -4.75 14.76
CA LEU A 101 -17.48 -4.15 16.08
C LEU A 101 -16.30 -4.38 17.04
N SER A 102 -15.30 -5.17 16.65
CA SER A 102 -14.22 -5.59 17.57
C SER A 102 -13.34 -4.44 18.08
N SER A 103 -13.28 -3.32 17.37
CA SER A 103 -12.59 -2.10 17.82
C SER A 103 -13.34 -1.36 18.93
N LEU A 104 -14.64 -1.56 19.07
CA LEU A 104 -15.44 -0.83 20.06
C LEU A 104 -15.30 -1.39 21.48
N PHE A 105 -14.79 -2.60 21.64
CA PHE A 105 -14.78 -3.33 22.91
C PHE A 105 -13.37 -3.82 23.24
N PRO A 106 -13.08 -4.14 24.52
CA PRO A 106 -11.79 -4.72 24.90
C PRO A 106 -11.45 -5.94 24.04
N ARG A 107 -10.19 -6.05 23.60
CA ARG A 107 -9.75 -7.10 22.67
C ARG A 107 -9.39 -8.44 23.32
N THR A 108 -9.80 -8.66 24.57
CA THR A 108 -9.50 -9.91 25.29
C THR A 108 -10.30 -11.09 24.72
N SER A 109 -9.76 -12.30 24.79
CA SER A 109 -10.46 -13.52 24.31
C SER A 109 -11.87 -13.67 24.92
N LYS A 110 -12.03 -13.33 26.21
CA LYS A 110 -13.32 -13.31 26.89
C LYS A 110 -14.29 -12.31 26.26
N ALA A 111 -13.83 -11.09 26.00
CA ALA A 111 -14.67 -10.05 25.41
C ALA A 111 -15.10 -10.37 23.99
N VAL A 112 -14.24 -11.02 23.20
CA VAL A 112 -14.53 -11.40 21.82
C VAL A 112 -15.59 -12.50 21.75
N LYS A 113 -15.49 -13.53 22.60
CA LYS A 113 -16.51 -14.58 22.72
C LYS A 113 -17.86 -13.99 23.15
N CYS A 114 -17.83 -13.06 24.09
CA CYS A 114 -19.01 -12.32 24.54
C CYS A 114 -19.61 -11.48 23.41
N LEU A 115 -18.77 -10.77 22.64
CA LEU A 115 -19.19 -9.95 21.51
C LEU A 115 -19.88 -10.81 20.45
N SER A 116 -19.28 -11.94 20.05
CA SER A 116 -19.87 -12.87 19.09
C SER A 116 -21.25 -13.36 19.53
N THR A 117 -21.39 -13.70 20.81
CA THR A 117 -22.68 -14.12 21.40
C THR A 117 -23.70 -12.99 21.39
N SER A 118 -23.28 -11.77 21.77
CA SER A 118 -24.13 -10.57 21.78
C SER A 118 -24.60 -10.19 20.38
N VAL A 119 -23.70 -10.25 19.38
CA VAL A 119 -24.01 -10.01 17.97
C VAL A 119 -25.00 -11.04 17.46
N SER A 120 -24.78 -12.33 17.72
CA SER A 120 -25.72 -13.39 17.32
C SER A 120 -27.13 -13.12 17.87
N LYS A 121 -27.26 -12.82 19.16
CA LYS A 121 -28.56 -12.48 19.78
C LYS A 121 -29.21 -11.26 19.14
N ALA A 122 -28.45 -10.18 18.94
CA ALA A 122 -28.96 -8.93 18.38
C ALA A 122 -29.41 -9.08 16.91
N VAL A 123 -28.64 -9.81 16.10
CA VAL A 123 -28.99 -10.13 14.71
C VAL A 123 -30.30 -10.91 14.62
N HIS A 124 -30.52 -11.89 15.51
CA HIS A 124 -31.76 -12.68 15.52
C HIS A 124 -32.99 -11.90 15.99
N ALA A 125 -32.80 -10.83 16.76
CA ALA A 125 -33.86 -9.95 17.23
C ALA A 125 -34.14 -8.77 16.27
N SER A 126 -33.32 -8.58 15.23
CA SER A 126 -33.44 -7.43 14.33
C SER A 126 -34.59 -7.59 13.34
N ASP A 127 -35.35 -6.51 13.16
CA ASP A 127 -36.39 -6.40 12.15
C ASP A 127 -35.79 -5.91 10.82
N ALA A 128 -36.02 -6.65 9.74
CA ALA A 128 -35.53 -6.33 8.40
C ALA A 128 -36.39 -5.27 7.67
N THR A 129 -37.53 -4.88 8.24
CA THR A 129 -38.45 -3.89 7.64
C THR A 129 -38.12 -2.44 8.00
N VAL A 130 -37.24 -2.24 8.97
CA VAL A 130 -36.79 -0.94 9.45
C VAL A 130 -35.71 -0.38 8.51
N ASP A 131 -35.74 0.93 8.25
CA ASP A 131 -34.69 1.59 7.47
C ASP A 131 -33.30 1.37 8.09
N TRP A 132 -32.26 1.31 7.26
CA TRP A 132 -30.90 0.95 7.71
C TRP A 132 -30.35 1.77 8.89
N PRO A 133 -30.57 3.10 9.03
CA PRO A 133 -30.00 3.89 10.13
C PRO A 133 -30.58 3.50 11.48
N ASP A 134 -31.90 3.30 11.50
CA ASP A 134 -32.66 2.92 12.69
C ASP A 134 -32.34 1.46 13.06
N GLN A 135 -32.20 0.58 12.06
CA GLN A 135 -31.76 -0.81 12.25
C GLN A 135 -30.34 -0.90 12.84
N ALA A 136 -29.38 -0.14 12.30
CA ALA A 136 -28.01 -0.11 12.78
C ALA A 136 -27.93 0.44 14.21
N THR A 137 -28.70 1.49 14.51
CA THR A 137 -28.84 2.07 15.86
C THR A 137 -29.34 1.03 16.86
N ALA A 138 -30.50 0.43 16.60
CA ALA A 138 -31.10 -0.57 17.50
C ALA A 138 -30.17 -1.79 17.69
N PHE A 139 -29.50 -2.22 16.61
CA PHE A 139 -28.52 -3.30 16.68
C PHE A 139 -27.32 -2.94 17.58
N LEU A 140 -26.71 -1.77 17.40
CA LEU A 140 -25.57 -1.32 18.21
C LEU A 140 -25.93 -1.19 19.68
N GLU A 141 -27.11 -0.63 19.98
CA GLU A 141 -27.62 -0.50 21.35
C GLU A 141 -27.87 -1.86 21.99
N ALA A 142 -28.45 -2.81 21.24
CA ALA A 142 -28.66 -4.18 21.72
C ALA A 142 -27.33 -4.89 22.02
N VAL A 143 -26.33 -4.76 21.13
CA VAL A 143 -25.00 -5.34 21.35
C VAL A 143 -24.32 -4.70 22.55
N ALA A 144 -24.30 -3.36 22.64
CA ALA A 144 -23.69 -2.63 23.75
C ALA A 144 -24.37 -2.95 25.08
N GLY A 145 -25.69 -3.03 25.12
CA GLY A 145 -26.45 -3.42 26.31
C GLY A 145 -26.14 -4.85 26.76
N ASN A 146 -26.03 -5.80 25.82
CA ASN A 146 -25.63 -7.17 26.13
C ASN A 146 -24.20 -7.26 26.65
N MET A 147 -23.25 -6.55 26.03
CA MET A 147 -21.86 -6.48 26.48
C MET A 147 -21.73 -5.84 27.87
N GLY A 148 -22.47 -4.77 28.13
CA GLY A 148 -22.52 -4.08 29.43
C GLY A 148 -23.00 -4.98 30.57
N ARG A 149 -23.98 -5.86 30.34
CA ARG A 149 -24.43 -6.87 31.33
C ARG A 149 -23.33 -7.85 31.74
N HIS A 150 -22.31 -8.03 30.91
CA HIS A 150 -21.14 -8.85 31.20
C HIS A 150 -19.95 -8.04 31.80
N GLY A 151 -20.18 -6.77 32.14
CA GLY A 151 -19.13 -5.87 32.64
C GLY A 151 -18.14 -5.42 31.57
N LEU A 152 -18.50 -5.56 30.29
CA LEU A 152 -17.65 -5.20 29.15
C LEU A 152 -18.23 -3.96 28.46
N THR A 153 -17.84 -2.78 28.91
CA THR A 153 -18.24 -1.52 28.27
C THR A 153 -17.42 -1.25 27.02
N SER A 154 -17.95 -0.41 26.12
CA SER A 154 -17.15 0.06 24.99
C SER A 154 -15.92 0.82 25.49
N THR A 155 -14.80 0.70 24.76
CA THR A 155 -13.55 1.41 25.04
C THR A 155 -13.74 2.93 25.07
N LEU A 156 -14.70 3.44 24.29
CA LEU A 156 -14.99 4.87 24.18
C LEU A 156 -16.08 5.37 25.15
N THR A 157 -16.96 4.49 25.64
CA THR A 157 -18.03 4.87 26.59
C THR A 157 -17.69 4.52 28.03
N GLY A 158 -16.54 3.90 28.30
CA GLY A 158 -16.06 3.57 29.64
C GLY A 158 -15.72 4.81 30.46
N VAL A 159 -15.56 4.63 31.78
CA VAL A 159 -15.14 5.71 32.70
C VAL A 159 -13.81 6.27 32.20
N PRO A 160 -13.70 7.58 31.93
CA PRO A 160 -12.44 8.17 31.47
C PRO A 160 -11.37 7.92 32.55
N PRO A 161 -10.12 7.61 32.16
CA PRO A 161 -9.04 7.47 33.14
C PRO A 161 -8.95 8.75 33.98
N ALA A 162 -8.97 8.59 35.30
CA ALA A 162 -9.16 9.64 36.32
C ALA A 162 -8.09 10.75 36.37
N THR A 163 -7.17 10.78 35.41
CA THR A 163 -5.98 11.65 35.39
C THR A 163 -5.91 12.57 34.17
N GLN A 164 -6.88 12.56 33.26
CA GLN A 164 -6.83 13.43 32.09
C GLN A 164 -7.33 14.84 32.44
N GLN A 165 -6.39 15.79 32.57
CA GLN A 165 -6.70 17.21 32.55
C GLN A 165 -7.47 17.51 31.25
N ILE A 166 -8.77 17.72 31.39
CA ILE A 166 -9.61 18.25 30.31
C ILE A 166 -9.10 19.67 30.05
N GLY A 167 -8.52 19.91 28.87
CA GLY A 167 -8.07 21.24 28.48
C GLY A 167 -9.24 22.23 28.37
N ASP A 168 -8.97 23.52 28.55
CA ASP A 168 -9.98 24.59 28.47
C ASP A 168 -10.48 24.87 27.04
N GLY A 169 -10.07 24.08 26.04
CA GLY A 169 -10.38 24.31 24.63
C GLY A 169 -9.56 23.43 23.68
N PRO A 170 -9.73 23.59 22.36
CA PRO A 170 -8.96 22.87 21.35
C PRO A 170 -7.45 23.16 21.49
N LEU A 171 -6.62 22.28 20.96
CA LEU A 171 -5.17 22.41 20.94
C LEU A 171 -4.61 22.33 19.52
N ARG A 172 -3.55 23.09 19.25
CA ARG A 172 -2.87 23.13 17.97
C ARG A 172 -1.41 22.76 18.14
N TYR A 173 -0.86 22.02 17.18
CA TYR A 173 0.54 21.63 17.13
C TYR A 173 1.13 22.04 15.78
N THR A 174 2.30 22.67 15.77
CA THR A 174 3.10 22.83 14.55
C THR A 174 4.09 21.70 14.45
N ALA A 175 4.19 21.05 13.29
CA ALA A 175 5.16 20.00 13.03
C ALA A 175 5.81 20.20 11.66
N THR A 176 7.01 19.65 11.47
CA THR A 176 7.57 19.54 10.11
C THR A 176 6.68 18.66 9.23
N SER A 177 6.75 18.85 7.91
CA SER A 177 5.97 18.05 6.94
C SER A 177 6.37 16.57 6.84
N SER A 178 7.32 16.12 7.67
CA SER A 178 7.70 14.71 7.75
C SER A 178 6.63 13.88 8.49
N HIS A 179 6.36 12.67 8.00
CA HIS A 179 5.46 11.75 8.71
C HIS A 179 6.01 11.35 10.09
N ALA A 180 7.34 11.33 10.25
CA ALA A 180 7.99 11.03 11.52
C ALA A 180 7.62 12.06 12.60
N SER A 181 7.70 13.36 12.31
CA SER A 181 7.30 14.41 13.25
C SER A 181 5.81 14.32 13.62
N VAL A 182 4.93 14.11 12.64
CA VAL A 182 3.48 13.93 12.91
C VAL A 182 3.22 12.74 13.85
N LEU A 183 3.92 11.62 13.66
CA LEU A 183 3.79 10.44 14.51
C LEU A 183 4.35 10.66 15.93
N ARG A 184 5.40 11.48 16.11
CA ARG A 184 5.91 11.84 17.44
C ARG A 184 4.89 12.66 18.22
N VAL A 185 4.26 13.63 17.57
CA VAL A 185 3.18 14.41 18.18
C VAL A 185 2.02 13.49 18.56
N LEU A 186 1.68 12.51 17.74
CA LEU A 186 0.69 11.50 18.10
C LEU A 186 1.08 10.67 19.32
N LEU A 187 2.32 10.20 19.41
CA LEU A 187 2.82 9.51 20.61
C LEU A 187 2.75 10.39 21.86
N HIS A 188 3.03 11.69 21.72
CA HIS A 188 2.89 12.66 22.80
C HIS A 188 1.41 12.78 23.24
N ILE A 189 0.49 12.95 22.28
CA ILE A 189 -0.96 13.05 22.56
C ILE A 189 -1.52 11.75 23.13
N PHE A 190 -1.00 10.58 22.75
CA PHE A 190 -1.51 9.27 23.16
C PHE A 190 -0.48 8.47 23.98
N LYS A 191 0.27 9.15 24.86
CA LYS A 191 1.40 8.56 25.61
C LYS A 191 1.10 7.23 26.32
N ASP A 192 -0.13 7.07 26.81
CA ASP A 192 -0.50 5.96 27.68
C ASP A 192 -1.18 4.78 26.95
N ARG A 193 -1.68 4.99 25.72
CA ARG A 193 -2.39 3.95 24.94
C ARG A 193 -2.34 4.23 23.44
N PRO A 194 -2.48 3.24 22.55
CA PRO A 194 -2.70 3.52 21.14
C PRO A 194 -4.01 4.31 20.91
N PRO A 195 -4.08 5.12 19.85
CA PRO A 195 -5.33 5.75 19.41
C PRO A 195 -6.29 4.72 18.79
N GLU A 196 -7.59 4.94 18.98
CA GLU A 196 -8.63 4.19 18.26
C GLU A 196 -8.83 4.76 16.85
N SER A 197 -9.34 3.94 15.93
CA SER A 197 -9.49 4.33 14.53
C SER A 197 -10.39 5.56 14.31
N CYS A 198 -11.41 5.74 15.16
CA CYS A 198 -12.33 6.89 15.10
C CYS A 198 -11.76 8.15 15.75
N GLU A 199 -10.66 8.05 16.52
CA GLU A 199 -10.02 9.19 17.18
C GLU A 199 -9.05 9.94 16.25
N ILE A 200 -8.71 9.36 15.11
CA ILE A 200 -7.75 9.93 14.16
C ILE A 200 -8.43 10.20 12.82
N LEU A 201 -8.36 11.44 12.35
CA LEU A 201 -8.64 11.78 10.96
C LEU A 201 -7.37 12.28 10.28
N TRP A 202 -6.85 11.51 9.33
CA TRP A 202 -5.71 11.92 8.52
C TRP A 202 -6.20 12.73 7.32
N CYS A 203 -6.04 14.05 7.39
CA CYS A 203 -6.54 14.97 6.39
C CYS A 203 -5.75 14.89 5.08
N ASP A 204 -6.44 15.16 3.98
CA ASP A 204 -5.88 15.36 2.65
C ASP A 204 -6.87 16.15 1.77
N GLU A 205 -6.47 16.48 0.54
CA GLU A 205 -7.28 17.22 -0.43
C GLU A 205 -8.59 16.49 -0.80
N ARG A 206 -8.69 15.18 -0.54
CA ARG A 206 -9.86 14.34 -0.85
C ARG A 206 -10.79 14.20 0.36
N THR A 207 -10.41 14.72 1.51
CA THR A 207 -11.25 14.73 2.71
C THR A 207 -12.53 15.49 2.42
N THR A 208 -13.68 14.88 2.72
CA THR A 208 -15.00 15.45 2.41
C THR A 208 -15.58 16.16 3.63
N SER A 209 -16.49 17.13 3.41
CA SER A 209 -17.22 17.81 4.49
C SER A 209 -17.89 16.81 5.43
N ARG A 210 -18.47 15.75 4.87
CA ARG A 210 -19.12 14.70 5.65
C ARG A 210 -18.15 13.97 6.57
N SER A 211 -16.98 13.57 6.08
CA SER A 211 -15.99 12.86 6.89
C SER A 211 -15.51 13.72 8.07
N LEU A 212 -15.28 15.01 7.80
CA LEU A 212 -14.91 15.97 8.85
C LEU A 212 -16.04 16.18 9.87
N LEU A 213 -17.27 16.40 9.41
CA LEU A 213 -18.42 16.62 10.30
C LEU A 213 -18.73 15.38 11.15
N SER A 214 -18.67 14.17 10.58
CA SER A 214 -18.81 12.92 11.34
C SER A 214 -17.72 12.80 12.42
N PHE A 215 -16.48 13.13 12.09
CA PHE A 215 -15.38 13.13 13.06
C PHE A 215 -15.59 14.13 14.20
N LEU A 216 -15.99 15.37 13.88
CA LEU A 216 -16.30 16.39 14.88
C LEU A 216 -17.49 15.99 15.76
N GLN A 217 -18.49 15.31 15.19
CA GLN A 217 -19.62 14.78 15.92
C GLN A 217 -19.21 13.65 16.87
N CYS A 218 -18.27 12.77 16.48
CA CYS A 218 -17.66 11.80 17.38
C CYS A 218 -17.01 12.49 18.58
N ALA A 219 -16.17 13.48 18.32
CA ALA A 219 -15.49 14.23 19.37
C ALA A 219 -16.47 14.85 20.38
N ARG A 220 -17.59 15.38 19.87
CA ARG A 220 -18.66 15.93 20.71
C ARG A 220 -19.38 14.89 21.57
N HIS A 221 -19.60 13.67 21.05
CA HIS A 221 -20.26 12.60 21.80
C HIS A 221 -19.37 11.96 22.86
N HIS A 222 -18.05 12.04 22.68
CA HIS A 222 -17.04 11.37 23.50
C HIS A 222 -16.06 12.39 24.10
N PRO A 223 -16.55 13.30 24.97
CA PRO A 223 -15.72 14.37 25.54
C PRO A 223 -14.56 13.86 26.42
N GLY A 224 -14.63 12.62 26.90
CA GLY A 224 -13.56 11.99 27.68
C GLY A 224 -12.39 11.42 26.85
N HIS A 225 -12.40 11.57 25.53
CA HIS A 225 -11.42 11.00 24.60
C HIS A 225 -10.77 12.07 23.75
N ARG A 226 -9.57 11.81 23.23
CA ARG A 226 -8.78 12.76 22.42
C ARG A 226 -9.01 12.48 20.94
N PHE A 227 -9.37 13.50 20.20
CA PHE A 227 -9.61 13.41 18.76
C PHE A 227 -8.58 14.26 18.02
N VAL A 228 -7.83 13.65 17.11
CA VAL A 228 -6.71 14.29 16.42
C VAL A 228 -6.94 14.37 14.91
N LEU A 229 -6.83 15.58 14.39
CA LEU A 229 -6.79 15.88 12.96
C LEU A 229 -5.32 16.04 12.54
N LEU A 230 -4.84 15.18 11.64
CA LEU A 230 -3.46 15.20 11.15
C LEU A 230 -3.38 15.97 9.83
N GLN A 231 -2.38 16.85 9.70
CA GLN A 231 -2.12 17.64 8.48
C GLN A 231 -3.32 18.50 8.09
N VAL A 232 -3.84 19.28 9.03
CA VAL A 232 -5.04 20.12 8.80
C VAL A 232 -4.86 21.15 7.68
N ASP A 233 -3.62 21.53 7.38
CA ASP A 233 -3.22 22.34 6.23
C ASP A 233 -3.55 21.69 4.87
N ALA A 234 -3.62 20.36 4.80
CA ALA A 234 -3.98 19.64 3.59
C ALA A 234 -5.49 19.63 3.30
N LEU A 235 -6.33 20.12 4.22
CA LEU A 235 -7.77 20.24 3.98
C LEU A 235 -8.08 21.35 2.97
N PRO A 236 -9.09 21.18 2.10
CA PRO A 236 -9.61 22.27 1.29
C PRO A 236 -10.02 23.48 2.15
N PRO A 237 -9.86 24.74 1.66
CA PRO A 237 -10.15 25.94 2.45
C PRO A 237 -11.55 25.96 3.07
N ALA A 238 -12.56 25.50 2.33
CA ALA A 238 -13.94 25.40 2.83
C ALA A 238 -14.07 24.51 4.07
N LEU A 239 -13.25 23.45 4.18
CA LEU A 239 -13.24 22.57 5.35
C LEU A 239 -12.44 23.17 6.51
N GLN A 240 -11.36 23.89 6.22
CA GLN A 240 -10.64 24.66 7.24
C GLN A 240 -11.54 25.72 7.89
N HIS A 241 -12.45 26.33 7.13
CA HIS A 241 -13.48 27.25 7.66
C HIS A 241 -14.45 26.57 8.65
N ILE A 242 -14.83 25.31 8.41
CA ILE A 242 -15.67 24.54 9.34
C ILE A 242 -14.93 24.37 10.67
N LEU A 243 -13.64 23.99 10.63
CA LEU A 243 -12.80 23.86 11.83
C LEU A 243 -12.63 25.19 12.57
N LEU A 244 -12.37 26.28 11.84
CA LEU A 244 -12.25 27.61 12.44
C LEU A 244 -13.53 28.03 13.16
N ARG A 245 -14.70 27.66 12.63
CA ARG A 245 -15.99 27.91 13.28
C ARG A 245 -16.11 27.17 14.61
N VAL A 246 -15.65 25.92 14.68
CA VAL A 246 -15.60 25.16 15.96
C VAL A 246 -14.69 25.86 16.97
N PHE A 247 -13.55 26.41 16.54
CA PHE A 247 -12.62 27.16 17.41
C PHE A 247 -13.20 28.52 17.85
N LEU A 248 -14.04 29.15 17.03
CA LEU A 248 -14.77 30.35 17.42
C LEU A 248 -15.86 30.04 18.46
N ASP A 249 -16.58 28.93 18.29
CA ASP A 249 -17.57 28.47 19.25
C ASP A 249 -16.91 28.12 20.60
N SER A 250 -15.70 27.56 20.58
CA SER A 250 -14.92 27.27 21.80
C SER A 250 -14.54 28.55 22.56
N ARG A 251 -14.28 29.66 21.86
CA ARG A 251 -13.95 30.95 22.49
C ARG A 251 -15.15 31.55 23.23
N ASN A 252 -16.34 31.40 22.66
CA ASN A 252 -17.55 32.05 23.14
C ASN A 252 -18.30 31.22 24.18
N SER A 253 -17.96 29.94 24.33
CA SER A 253 -18.61 29.05 25.30
C SER A 253 -18.15 29.33 26.73
N SER A 254 -19.10 29.76 27.56
CA SER A 254 -18.97 29.74 29.03
C SER A 254 -19.26 28.37 29.65
N ILE A 255 -19.77 27.43 28.85
CA ILE A 255 -20.16 26.08 29.29
C ILE A 255 -18.91 25.18 29.27
N SER A 256 -18.71 24.46 30.39
CA SER A 256 -17.68 23.42 30.52
C SER A 256 -18.30 22.03 30.28
N PRO A 257 -17.67 21.16 29.47
CA PRO A 257 -16.43 21.42 28.75
C PRO A 257 -16.68 22.25 27.47
N ARG A 258 -15.73 23.11 27.08
CA ARG A 258 -15.89 24.01 25.92
C ARG A 258 -16.02 23.22 24.63
N ALA A 259 -16.64 23.81 23.60
CA ALA A 259 -16.70 23.20 22.28
C ALA A 259 -15.29 22.83 21.79
N GLY A 260 -15.08 21.60 21.32
CA GLY A 260 -13.78 21.17 20.81
C GLY A 260 -12.65 21.04 21.85
N HIS A 261 -12.94 21.04 23.15
CA HIS A 261 -11.93 20.87 24.22
C HIS A 261 -11.05 19.61 24.10
N ASN A 262 -11.53 18.61 23.36
CA ASN A 262 -10.85 17.35 23.14
C ASN A 262 -10.32 17.18 21.71
N LEU A 263 -10.32 18.27 20.92
CA LEU A 263 -9.78 18.31 19.57
C LEU A 263 -8.32 18.78 19.58
N HIS A 264 -7.47 18.01 18.92
CA HIS A 264 -6.07 18.34 18.65
C HIS A 264 -5.87 18.45 17.14
N CYS A 265 -5.30 19.56 16.68
CA CYS A 265 -5.01 19.79 15.26
C CYS A 265 -3.50 19.84 15.05
N ILE A 266 -2.97 19.00 14.15
CA ILE A 266 -1.55 19.01 13.78
C ILE A 266 -1.41 19.68 12.42
N GLU A 267 -0.64 20.78 12.40
CA GLU A 267 -0.33 21.61 11.25
C GLU A 267 1.06 21.29 10.74
N THR A 268 1.18 20.89 9.47
CA THR A 268 2.47 20.64 8.81
C THR A 268 2.93 21.76 7.87
N GLY A 269 2.12 22.81 7.77
CA GLY A 269 2.29 23.93 6.85
C GLY A 269 1.35 25.08 7.20
N ALA A 270 1.25 26.06 6.31
CA ALA A 270 0.36 27.20 6.50
C ALA A 270 -1.11 26.77 6.44
N CYS A 271 -1.91 27.20 7.43
CA CYS A 271 -3.34 26.92 7.46
C CYS A 271 -4.15 28.09 8.02
N MET A 272 -5.44 28.13 7.71
CA MET A 272 -6.35 29.18 8.18
C MET A 272 -6.56 29.18 9.70
N LEU A 273 -6.28 28.06 10.38
CA LEU A 273 -6.38 27.96 11.84
C LEU A 273 -5.36 28.86 12.55
N GLN A 274 -4.32 29.32 11.84
CA GLN A 274 -3.36 30.31 12.36
C GLN A 274 -4.03 31.64 12.75
N SER A 275 -5.20 31.95 12.20
CA SER A 275 -6.00 33.11 12.63
C SER A 275 -6.63 32.93 14.03
N ALA A 276 -6.71 31.70 14.56
CA ALA A 276 -7.24 31.41 15.90
C ALA A 276 -6.17 31.56 16.98
N THR A 277 -5.71 32.79 17.20
CA THR A 277 -4.61 33.12 18.13
C THR A 277 -4.94 32.90 19.62
N TRP A 278 -6.21 32.69 19.97
CA TRP A 278 -6.64 32.36 21.33
C TRP A 278 -6.55 30.86 21.64
N VAL A 279 -6.31 30.03 20.62
CA VAL A 279 -6.14 28.58 20.77
C VAL A 279 -4.66 28.30 21.03
N ALA A 280 -4.36 27.51 22.05
CA ALA A 280 -2.97 27.20 22.40
C ALA A 280 -2.26 26.50 21.24
N LEU A 281 -1.05 26.95 20.95
CA LEU A 281 -0.19 26.45 19.89
C LEU A 281 1.10 25.91 20.52
N TRP A 282 1.38 24.63 20.28
CA TRP A 282 2.57 23.95 20.79
C TRP A 282 3.49 23.58 19.64
N ASP A 283 4.80 23.79 19.81
CA ASP A 283 5.78 23.36 18.82
C ASP A 283 6.13 21.88 19.03
N ALA A 284 6.00 21.06 17.98
CA ALA A 284 6.35 19.66 18.01
C ALA A 284 7.79 19.43 18.44
N ASP A 285 8.73 20.29 18.02
CA ASP A 285 10.14 20.11 18.35
C ASP A 285 10.40 20.31 19.85
N GLU A 286 9.60 21.15 20.52
CA GLU A 286 9.68 21.36 21.97
C GLU A 286 8.95 20.27 22.76
N VAL A 287 7.71 19.94 22.39
CA VAL A 287 6.88 19.02 23.19
C VAL A 287 7.18 17.55 22.93
N CYS A 288 7.84 17.24 21.81
CA CYS A 288 8.28 15.89 21.46
C CYS A 288 9.75 15.64 21.75
N ASP A 289 10.43 16.53 22.48
CA ASP A 289 11.80 16.27 22.93
C ASP A 289 11.86 14.95 23.71
N GLY A 290 12.80 14.08 23.33
CA GLY A 290 12.93 12.73 23.87
C GLY A 290 11.84 11.71 23.47
N VAL A 291 10.89 12.04 22.58
CA VAL A 291 9.89 11.08 22.09
C VAL A 291 10.49 10.15 21.02
N ASP A 292 10.87 8.94 21.44
CA ASP A 292 11.36 7.90 20.54
C ASP A 292 10.22 7.17 19.80
N LEU A 293 10.17 7.34 18.48
CA LEU A 293 9.19 6.70 17.60
C LEU A 293 9.23 5.18 17.70
N LYS A 294 10.44 4.60 17.76
CA LYS A 294 10.63 3.16 17.72
C LYS A 294 10.03 2.50 18.95
N SER A 295 10.40 2.98 20.13
CA SER A 295 9.90 2.48 21.41
C SER A 295 8.40 2.75 21.56
N GLY A 296 7.94 3.96 21.20
CA GLY A 296 6.53 4.33 21.32
C GLY A 296 5.60 3.49 20.43
N LEU A 297 5.89 3.41 19.14
CA LEU A 297 5.07 2.62 18.20
C LEU A 297 5.17 1.12 18.47
N SER A 298 6.35 0.60 18.82
CA SER A 298 6.49 -0.81 19.20
C SER A 298 5.65 -1.17 20.42
N LYS A 299 5.61 -0.29 21.43
CA LYS A 299 4.76 -0.46 22.62
C LYS A 299 3.26 -0.50 22.26
N TRP A 300 2.83 0.32 21.30
CA TRP A 300 1.45 0.32 20.81
C TRP A 300 1.08 -0.92 19.99
N VAL A 301 2.03 -1.56 19.32
CA VAL A 301 1.77 -2.67 18.39
C VAL A 301 1.92 -4.04 19.06
N PHE A 302 2.90 -4.19 19.95
CA PHE A 302 3.28 -5.47 20.55
C PHE A 302 2.91 -5.57 22.04
N HIS A 303 1.79 -4.98 22.47
CA HIS A 303 1.36 -5.12 23.87
C HIS A 303 1.06 -6.60 24.20
N GLU A 304 1.21 -7.03 25.46
CA GLU A 304 1.16 -8.46 25.84
C GLU A 304 -0.16 -9.17 25.49
N ASP A 305 -1.26 -8.42 25.42
CA ASP A 305 -2.60 -8.90 25.05
C ASP A 305 -2.93 -8.72 23.54
N ASP A 306 -1.95 -8.29 22.73
CA ASP A 306 -2.21 -7.85 21.37
C ASP A 306 -2.27 -8.96 20.32
N CYS A 307 -2.95 -8.58 19.24
CA CYS A 307 -3.22 -9.42 18.11
C CYS A 307 -2.01 -9.56 17.18
N ILE A 308 -0.99 -8.71 17.27
CA ILE A 308 0.16 -8.67 16.35
C ILE A 308 1.38 -9.23 17.05
N ARG A 309 1.93 -10.34 16.54
CA ARG A 309 3.09 -11.00 17.14
C ARG A 309 4.42 -10.56 16.56
N GLU A 310 4.42 -10.34 15.25
CA GLU A 310 5.65 -10.16 14.50
C GLU A 310 5.41 -9.31 13.28
N VAL A 311 6.30 -8.36 13.05
CA VAL A 311 6.38 -7.61 11.80
C VAL A 311 7.83 -7.68 11.31
N THR A 312 8.05 -8.41 10.23
CA THR A 312 9.38 -8.65 9.67
C THR A 312 9.49 -7.99 8.29
N CYS A 313 10.55 -7.23 8.10
CA CYS A 313 10.83 -6.54 6.85
C CYS A 313 12.07 -7.12 6.17
N PHE A 314 11.91 -7.57 4.93
CA PHE A 314 13.00 -8.01 4.07
C PHE A 314 13.50 -6.85 3.21
N HIS A 315 14.78 -6.54 3.35
CA HIS A 315 15.44 -5.49 2.58
C HIS A 315 16.71 -6.02 1.88
N GLY A 316 17.24 -5.23 0.96
CA GLY A 316 18.43 -5.55 0.16
C GLY A 316 18.25 -5.12 -1.30
N PRO A 317 19.33 -5.17 -2.10
CA PRO A 317 19.31 -4.71 -3.50
C PRO A 317 18.35 -5.54 -4.37
N PRO A 318 18.04 -5.08 -5.59
CA PRO A 318 17.37 -5.91 -6.60
C PRO A 318 18.06 -7.27 -6.73
N GLY A 319 17.27 -8.33 -6.89
CA GLY A 319 17.82 -9.68 -7.03
C GLY A 319 18.34 -10.36 -5.75
N SER A 320 18.35 -9.69 -4.59
CA SER A 320 18.92 -10.25 -3.34
C SER A 320 18.13 -11.41 -2.70
N GLY A 321 17.04 -11.87 -3.32
CA GLY A 321 16.23 -12.97 -2.77
C GLY A 321 15.18 -12.57 -1.74
N LYS A 322 14.85 -11.27 -1.58
CA LYS A 322 13.79 -10.80 -0.67
C LYS A 322 12.50 -11.63 -0.77
N THR A 323 11.96 -11.75 -1.98
CA THR A 323 10.74 -12.53 -2.24
C THR A 323 10.92 -14.02 -1.91
N HIS A 324 12.11 -14.58 -2.12
CA HIS A 324 12.41 -15.98 -1.77
C HIS A 324 12.38 -16.17 -0.26
N GLN A 325 13.06 -15.31 0.51
CA GLN A 325 13.08 -15.40 1.98
C GLN A 325 11.68 -15.21 2.58
N LEU A 326 10.93 -14.22 2.08
CA LEU A 326 9.53 -14.03 2.46
C LEU A 326 8.69 -15.30 2.19
N ARG A 327 8.82 -15.92 1.02
CA ARG A 327 8.09 -17.15 0.68
C ARG A 327 8.54 -18.34 1.51
N LYS A 328 9.83 -18.43 1.84
CA LYS A 328 10.40 -19.46 2.72
C LYS A 328 9.80 -19.36 4.11
N GLU A 329 9.84 -18.17 4.73
CA GLU A 329 9.23 -17.96 6.05
C GLU A 329 7.72 -18.26 6.03
N LEU A 330 7.00 -17.83 4.98
CA LEU A 330 5.58 -18.19 4.84
C LEU A 330 5.36 -19.70 4.69
N SER A 331 6.28 -20.44 4.05
CA SER A 331 6.16 -21.89 3.86
C SER A 331 6.43 -22.69 5.14
N GLU A 332 7.23 -22.13 6.04
CA GLU A 332 7.57 -22.70 7.35
C GLU A 332 6.45 -22.51 8.39
N LEU A 333 5.49 -21.61 8.11
CA LEU A 333 4.29 -21.47 8.94
C LEU A 333 3.40 -22.71 8.82
N ASP A 334 2.81 -23.11 9.95
CA ASP A 334 1.83 -24.20 10.05
C ASP A 334 0.75 -24.09 8.96
N GLY A 335 0.36 -25.24 8.39
CA GLY A 335 -0.70 -25.33 7.39
C GLY A 335 -2.06 -24.81 7.86
N ALA A 336 -2.28 -24.72 9.19
CA ALA A 336 -3.46 -24.09 9.76
C ALA A 336 -3.49 -22.54 9.67
N VAL A 337 -2.36 -21.90 9.34
CA VAL A 337 -2.28 -20.43 9.22
C VAL A 337 -2.83 -19.98 7.88
N THR A 338 -3.79 -19.04 7.91
CA THR A 338 -4.32 -18.43 6.69
C THR A 338 -3.35 -17.38 6.15
N LYS A 339 -2.93 -17.54 4.89
CA LYS A 339 -1.90 -16.70 4.26
C LYS A 339 -2.56 -15.70 3.32
N CYS A 340 -2.38 -14.41 3.59
CA CYS A 340 -2.84 -13.32 2.75
C CYS A 340 -1.66 -12.64 2.05
N ALA A 341 -1.64 -12.63 0.72
CA ALA A 341 -0.61 -11.93 -0.04
C ALA A 341 -1.15 -10.62 -0.63
N LEU A 342 -0.60 -9.48 -0.24
CA LEU A 342 -0.88 -8.16 -0.79
C LEU A 342 0.28 -7.74 -1.70
N SER A 343 -0.03 -7.27 -2.90
CA SER A 343 0.93 -6.57 -3.76
C SER A 343 0.56 -5.10 -3.79
N ILE A 344 1.54 -4.24 -3.52
CA ILE A 344 1.44 -2.79 -3.58
C ILE A 344 2.20 -2.36 -4.82
N THR A 345 1.47 -1.78 -5.78
CA THR A 345 1.97 -1.20 -7.03
C THR A 345 1.57 0.28 -7.09
N GLU A 346 1.86 0.98 -8.19
CA GLU A 346 1.43 2.37 -8.41
C GLU A 346 -0.11 2.52 -8.41
N ALA A 347 -0.82 1.44 -8.73
CA ALA A 347 -2.29 1.38 -8.71
C ALA A 347 -2.85 1.01 -7.32
N PHE A 348 -2.01 0.98 -6.28
CA PHE A 348 -2.42 0.59 -4.93
C PHE A 348 -3.56 1.47 -4.41
N SER A 349 -4.54 0.82 -3.77
CA SER A 349 -5.63 1.50 -3.09
C SER A 349 -5.96 0.81 -1.77
N LEU A 350 -6.38 1.60 -0.78
CA LEU A 350 -6.85 1.07 0.51
C LEU A 350 -8.06 0.15 0.35
N LYS A 351 -8.90 0.39 -0.68
CA LYS A 351 -10.05 -0.47 -1.01
C LYS A 351 -9.59 -1.89 -1.32
N TYR A 352 -8.63 -2.06 -2.23
CA TYR A 352 -8.10 -3.38 -2.58
C TYR A 352 -7.53 -4.10 -1.36
N ALA A 353 -6.75 -3.39 -0.54
CA ALA A 353 -6.18 -3.96 0.68
C ALA A 353 -7.26 -4.40 1.68
N ALA A 354 -8.22 -3.52 1.98
CA ALA A 354 -9.31 -3.81 2.92
C ALA A 354 -10.13 -5.03 2.49
N THR A 355 -10.52 -5.12 1.22
CA THR A 355 -11.29 -6.26 0.70
C THR A 355 -10.51 -7.56 0.80
N LYS A 356 -9.22 -7.57 0.44
CA LYS A 356 -8.40 -8.79 0.48
C LYS A 356 -8.11 -9.25 1.91
N LEU A 357 -7.83 -8.30 2.81
CA LEU A 357 -7.61 -8.58 4.22
C LEU A 357 -8.88 -9.07 4.91
N GLN A 358 -10.04 -8.49 4.58
CA GLN A 358 -11.32 -8.95 5.09
C GLN A 358 -11.62 -10.38 4.64
N ALA A 359 -11.40 -10.71 3.36
CA ALA A 359 -11.59 -12.07 2.85
C ALA A 359 -10.71 -13.09 3.60
N ALA A 360 -9.42 -12.78 3.79
CA ALA A 360 -8.50 -13.62 4.54
C ALA A 360 -8.91 -13.77 6.02
N ALA A 361 -9.36 -12.69 6.65
CA ALA A 361 -9.87 -12.76 8.02
C ALA A 361 -11.11 -13.63 8.13
N MET A 362 -12.01 -13.59 7.15
CA MET A 362 -13.19 -14.46 7.12
C MET A 362 -12.81 -15.92 6.88
N GLU A 363 -11.83 -16.20 6.03
CA GLU A 363 -11.31 -17.56 5.81
C GLU A 363 -10.67 -18.14 7.08
N ALA A 364 -9.91 -17.33 7.81
CA ALA A 364 -9.08 -17.79 8.93
C ALA A 364 -9.82 -18.35 10.16
N GLY A 365 -11.14 -18.22 10.26
CA GLY A 365 -11.81 -18.56 11.52
C GLY A 365 -11.38 -17.69 12.70
N ASP A 366 -11.23 -18.36 13.83
CA ASP A 366 -10.51 -17.88 15.02
C ASP A 366 -9.01 -18.23 14.94
N GLY A 367 -8.53 -18.65 13.77
CA GLY A 367 -7.15 -19.08 13.52
C GLY A 367 -6.18 -17.93 13.28
N GLU A 368 -4.92 -18.31 13.05
CA GLU A 368 -3.85 -17.35 12.85
C GLU A 368 -3.82 -16.83 11.40
N ILE A 369 -3.44 -15.55 11.24
CA ILE A 369 -3.30 -14.92 9.93
C ILE A 369 -1.85 -14.52 9.71
N ALA A 370 -1.32 -14.79 8.53
CA ALA A 370 -0.05 -14.26 8.06
C ALA A 370 -0.29 -13.36 6.84
N ILE A 371 0.04 -12.08 6.96
CA ILE A 371 -0.02 -11.12 5.86
C ILE A 371 1.39 -11.01 5.27
N SER A 372 1.51 -11.17 3.96
CA SER A 372 2.69 -10.78 3.21
C SER A 372 2.38 -9.58 2.34
N VAL A 373 3.18 -8.53 2.44
CA VAL A 373 3.06 -7.30 1.67
C VAL A 373 4.29 -7.19 0.78
N GLN A 374 4.08 -7.27 -0.53
CA GLN A 374 5.13 -7.11 -1.53
C GLN A 374 4.98 -5.74 -2.17
N ILE A 375 5.91 -4.83 -1.91
CA ILE A 375 5.92 -3.50 -2.53
C ILE A 375 6.69 -3.61 -3.85
N GLN A 376 5.93 -3.72 -4.94
CA GLN A 376 6.42 -3.95 -6.30
C GLN A 376 6.21 -2.67 -7.11
N LEU A 377 7.23 -1.84 -7.14
CA LEU A 377 7.20 -0.55 -7.83
C LEU A 377 8.01 -0.62 -9.12
N GLY A 378 7.60 0.13 -10.13
CA GLY A 378 8.39 0.46 -11.31
C GLY A 378 9.45 1.50 -11.00
N LYS A 379 10.05 2.03 -12.07
CA LYS A 379 11.04 3.12 -11.96
C LYS A 379 10.36 4.47 -12.11
N PHE A 380 10.66 5.36 -11.18
CA PHE A 380 10.25 6.75 -11.14
C PHE A 380 11.40 7.63 -11.64
N LYS A 381 11.10 8.48 -12.62
CA LYS A 381 11.99 9.55 -13.07
C LYS A 381 12.05 10.66 -12.01
N ALA A 382 13.06 11.51 -12.08
CA ALA A 382 13.14 12.70 -11.22
C ALA A 382 11.88 13.59 -11.32
N SER A 383 11.27 13.68 -12.51
CA SER A 383 10.01 14.40 -12.75
C SER A 383 8.79 13.78 -12.06
N GLU A 384 8.89 12.55 -11.56
CA GLU A 384 7.80 11.79 -10.94
C GLU A 384 7.95 11.73 -9.40
N LEU A 385 8.82 12.56 -8.82
CA LEU A 385 9.07 12.62 -7.38
C LEU A 385 7.79 12.88 -6.57
N ASP A 386 6.88 13.72 -7.08
CA ASP A 386 5.60 13.98 -6.41
C ASP A 386 4.70 12.73 -6.40
N ALA A 387 4.71 11.96 -7.49
CA ALA A 387 3.97 10.70 -7.57
C ALA A 387 4.55 9.66 -6.59
N TRP A 388 5.88 9.55 -6.54
CA TRP A 388 6.58 8.74 -5.54
C TRP A 388 6.19 9.12 -4.11
N THR A 389 6.27 10.41 -3.78
CA THR A 389 5.99 10.94 -2.44
C THR A 389 4.54 10.67 -2.02
N ARG A 390 3.58 10.88 -2.93
CA ARG A 390 2.17 10.55 -2.69
C ARG A 390 1.97 9.04 -2.46
N LEU A 391 2.66 8.20 -3.23
CA LEU A 391 2.57 6.75 -3.07
C LEU A 391 3.18 6.28 -1.75
N MET A 392 4.37 6.76 -1.38
CA MET A 392 4.99 6.46 -0.08
C MET A 392 4.12 6.93 1.09
N SER A 393 3.50 8.11 0.97
CA SER A 393 2.53 8.58 1.96
C SER A 393 1.33 7.65 2.08
N LEU A 394 0.76 7.21 0.96
CA LEU A 394 -0.35 6.25 0.96
C LEU A 394 0.04 4.90 1.60
N ILE A 395 1.25 4.41 1.32
CA ILE A 395 1.79 3.17 1.90
C ILE A 395 2.01 3.33 3.41
N ASN A 396 2.59 4.45 3.86
CA ASN A 396 2.78 4.74 5.27
C ASN A 396 1.43 4.84 6.00
N LYS A 397 0.44 5.53 5.41
CA LYS A 397 -0.95 5.58 5.93
C LYS A 397 -1.57 4.20 6.01
N PHE A 398 -1.33 3.33 5.03
CA PHE A 398 -1.80 1.93 5.06
C PHE A 398 -1.20 1.16 6.24
N PHE A 399 0.12 1.22 6.44
CA PHE A 399 0.75 0.53 7.57
C PHE A 399 0.35 1.13 8.91
N PHE A 400 0.17 2.45 9.01
CA PHE A 400 -0.38 3.09 10.21
C PHE A 400 -1.77 2.54 10.54
N LYS A 401 -2.66 2.50 9.54
CA LYS A 401 -4.01 1.94 9.68
C LYS A 401 -4.00 0.46 10.08
N LEU A 402 -3.16 -0.35 9.43
CA LEU A 402 -3.07 -1.79 9.68
C LEU A 402 -2.46 -2.13 11.04
N LEU A 403 -1.31 -1.53 11.37
CA LEU A 403 -0.48 -1.93 12.51
C LEU A 403 -0.84 -1.15 13.77
N VAL A 404 -1.07 0.16 13.64
CA VAL A 404 -1.36 1.04 14.80
C VAL A 404 -2.85 1.08 15.08
N LEU A 405 -3.67 1.49 14.11
CA LEU A 405 -5.12 1.60 14.31
C LEU A 405 -5.84 0.25 14.23
N ARG A 406 -5.17 -0.78 13.70
CA ARG A 406 -5.70 -2.15 13.54
C ARG A 406 -7.02 -2.20 12.78
N SER A 407 -7.23 -1.21 11.91
CA SER A 407 -8.45 -0.97 11.18
C SER A 407 -8.15 -0.28 9.86
N ILE A 408 -8.67 -0.83 8.78
CA ILE A 408 -8.63 -0.22 7.46
C ILE A 408 -10.07 -0.05 6.99
N GLU A 409 -10.51 1.20 6.97
CA GLU A 409 -11.78 1.58 6.40
C GLU A 409 -11.60 2.15 4.98
N ALA A 410 -12.34 1.56 4.04
CA ALA A 410 -12.51 2.04 2.68
C ALA A 410 -13.99 1.83 2.27
N ASP A 411 -14.26 0.98 1.27
CA ASP A 411 -15.64 0.53 0.98
C ASP A 411 -16.04 -0.68 1.83
N THR A 412 -15.06 -1.30 2.49
CA THR A 412 -15.21 -2.38 3.45
C THR A 412 -14.43 -1.98 4.68
N VAL A 413 -14.94 -2.34 5.86
CA VAL A 413 -14.20 -2.20 7.12
C VAL A 413 -13.48 -3.51 7.40
N PHE A 414 -12.15 -3.47 7.41
CA PHE A 414 -11.33 -4.54 7.94
C PHE A 414 -10.82 -4.14 9.32
N ASN A 415 -11.00 -5.00 10.32
CA ASN A 415 -10.35 -4.90 11.62
C ASN A 415 -9.47 -6.12 11.84
N VAL A 416 -8.27 -5.92 12.38
CA VAL A 416 -7.39 -7.05 12.76
C VAL A 416 -8.16 -7.92 13.77
N PRO A 417 -8.42 -9.21 13.46
CA PRO A 417 -9.24 -10.02 14.33
C PRO A 417 -8.59 -10.16 15.71
N PRO A 418 -9.35 -9.94 16.78
CA PRO A 418 -8.85 -10.18 18.13
C PRO A 418 -8.30 -11.60 18.27
N SER A 419 -7.16 -11.77 18.95
CA SER A 419 -6.48 -13.07 19.12
C SER A 419 -5.91 -13.73 17.84
N SER A 420 -5.95 -13.09 16.67
CA SER A 420 -5.45 -13.66 15.39
C SER A 420 -3.94 -13.90 15.33
N LYS A 421 -3.18 -13.49 16.36
CA LYS A 421 -1.72 -13.68 16.44
C LYS A 421 -1.02 -13.35 15.11
N LEU A 422 -1.46 -12.25 14.51
CA LEU A 422 -1.08 -11.76 13.20
C LEU A 422 0.44 -11.66 13.07
N LYS A 423 0.94 -12.24 11.97
CA LYS A 423 2.30 -12.02 11.49
C LYS A 423 2.26 -11.20 10.21
N VAL A 424 3.13 -10.20 10.10
CA VAL A 424 3.20 -9.34 8.91
C VAL A 424 4.61 -9.38 8.34
N PHE A 425 4.73 -9.79 7.08
CA PHE A 425 5.98 -9.88 6.34
C PHE A 425 5.97 -8.84 5.24
N VAL A 426 6.97 -7.97 5.19
CA VAL A 426 7.04 -6.86 4.22
C VAL A 426 8.29 -7.00 3.36
N GLU A 427 8.12 -7.07 2.04
CA GLU A 427 9.22 -6.86 1.08
C GLU A 427 9.26 -5.38 0.72
N ILE A 428 10.37 -4.70 1.03
CA ILE A 428 10.58 -3.29 0.73
C ILE A 428 11.42 -3.11 -0.55
N PRO A 429 11.07 -2.15 -1.42
CA PRO A 429 11.82 -1.84 -2.63
C PRO A 429 13.20 -1.24 -2.28
N ASP A 430 14.15 -1.38 -3.20
CA ASP A 430 15.40 -0.63 -3.11
C ASP A 430 15.18 0.79 -3.64
N ARG A 431 15.14 1.79 -2.78
CA ARG A 431 14.84 3.17 -3.18
C ARG A 431 15.75 3.67 -4.31
N CYS A 432 17.04 3.35 -4.28
CA CYS A 432 18.00 3.75 -5.30
C CYS A 432 17.74 3.09 -6.66
N GLY A 433 17.20 1.87 -6.67
CA GLY A 433 16.80 1.17 -7.89
C GLY A 433 15.54 1.75 -8.54
N HIS A 434 14.65 2.33 -7.71
CA HIS A 434 13.33 2.79 -8.16
C HIS A 434 13.21 4.30 -8.36
N LEU A 435 14.05 5.14 -7.75
CA LEU A 435 13.98 6.59 -7.90
C LEU A 435 15.27 7.15 -8.52
N GLN A 436 15.18 7.64 -9.76
CA GLN A 436 16.31 8.29 -10.43
C GLN A 436 16.58 9.67 -9.81
N ARG A 437 17.52 9.75 -8.86
CA ARG A 437 18.04 11.02 -8.31
C ARG A 437 19.55 11.11 -8.54
N SER A 438 20.00 12.24 -9.08
CA SER A 438 21.41 12.55 -9.38
C SER A 438 22.30 12.62 -8.13
N ASP A 439 21.72 12.81 -6.94
CA ASP A 439 22.47 13.26 -5.76
C ASP A 439 22.60 12.17 -4.66
N THR A 440 22.34 10.91 -4.98
CA THR A 440 22.38 9.82 -3.97
C THR A 440 23.79 9.24 -3.80
N HIS A 441 24.70 10.06 -3.27
CA HIS A 441 25.89 9.53 -2.60
C HIS A 441 25.53 9.10 -1.16
N GLU A 442 25.72 7.82 -0.84
CA GLU A 442 26.00 7.28 0.50
C GLU A 442 24.92 7.34 1.62
N LEU A 443 23.63 7.41 1.31
CA LEU A 443 22.63 7.01 2.34
C LEU A 443 22.63 5.49 2.48
N SER A 444 22.65 4.96 3.71
CA SER A 444 22.51 3.52 3.90
C SER A 444 21.17 3.05 3.30
N HIS A 445 21.09 1.80 2.83
CA HIS A 445 19.89 1.25 2.18
C HIS A 445 18.60 1.32 3.03
N ILE A 446 18.70 1.69 4.32
CA ILE A 446 17.60 1.69 5.29
C ILE A 446 17.22 3.11 5.74
N ASP A 447 18.15 4.07 5.79
CA ASP A 447 17.91 5.35 6.46
C ASP A 447 16.76 6.16 5.87
N TRP A 448 16.55 6.07 4.55
CA TRP A 448 15.44 6.73 3.85
C TRP A 448 14.05 6.29 4.39
N MET A 449 13.93 5.09 4.96
CA MET A 449 12.67 4.59 5.49
C MET A 449 12.24 5.34 6.74
N ALA A 450 13.18 5.88 7.52
CA ALA A 450 12.84 6.68 8.69
C ALA A 450 12.02 7.92 8.29
N ASP A 451 12.27 8.46 7.10
CA ASP A 451 11.58 9.63 6.58
C ASP A 451 10.31 9.27 5.80
N GLU A 452 10.41 8.31 4.87
CA GLU A 452 9.32 8.02 3.93
C GLU A 452 8.32 6.97 4.47
N LEU A 453 8.78 5.99 5.25
CA LEU A 453 7.99 4.89 5.82
C LEU A 453 8.23 4.71 7.35
N PRO A 454 8.08 5.77 8.17
CA PRO A 454 8.47 5.75 9.58
C PRO A 454 7.75 4.67 10.41
N VAL A 455 6.51 4.32 10.06
CA VAL A 455 5.77 3.25 10.77
C VAL A 455 6.47 1.91 10.61
N VAL A 456 6.82 1.57 9.38
CA VAL A 456 7.52 0.32 9.05
C VAL A 456 8.91 0.32 9.67
N HIS A 457 9.65 1.42 9.55
CA HIS A 457 10.96 1.59 10.18
C HIS A 457 10.95 1.40 11.70
N SER A 458 9.90 1.89 12.37
CA SER A 458 9.81 1.87 13.83
C SER A 458 9.36 0.53 14.40
N ILE A 459 8.57 -0.25 13.65
CA ILE A 459 7.92 -1.47 14.16
C ILE A 459 8.65 -2.74 13.68
N CYS A 460 9.24 -2.72 12.49
CA CYS A 460 9.73 -3.94 11.87
C CYS A 460 11.06 -4.44 12.45
N LYS A 461 11.19 -5.76 12.53
CA LYS A 461 12.48 -6.43 12.54
C LYS A 461 13.03 -6.47 11.11
N PHE A 462 14.21 -5.92 10.90
CA PHE A 462 14.85 -5.89 9.58
C PHE A 462 15.70 -7.13 9.33
N THR A 463 15.44 -7.78 8.20
CA THR A 463 16.14 -8.96 7.72
C THR A 463 16.81 -8.64 6.39
N ASN A 464 18.14 -8.61 6.37
CA ASN A 464 18.90 -8.37 5.14
C ASN A 464 18.91 -9.64 4.28
N ALA A 465 18.10 -9.67 3.23
CA ALA A 465 17.95 -10.83 2.36
C ALA A 465 19.27 -11.23 1.66
N ALA A 466 20.19 -10.27 1.45
CA ALA A 466 21.47 -10.54 0.80
C ALA A 466 22.43 -11.40 1.64
N VAL A 467 22.20 -11.50 2.95
CA VAL A 467 23.05 -12.28 3.87
C VAL A 467 22.63 -13.75 3.91
N PHE A 468 21.39 -14.06 3.51
CA PHE A 468 20.89 -15.43 3.52
C PHE A 468 21.26 -16.12 2.22
N PRO A 469 21.98 -17.26 2.27
CA PRO A 469 22.20 -18.04 1.07
C PRO A 469 20.84 -18.43 0.50
N PHE A 470 20.67 -18.28 -0.81
CA PHE A 470 19.58 -18.98 -1.46
C PHE A 470 19.77 -20.48 -1.22
N ASP A 471 18.68 -21.25 -1.10
CA ASP A 471 18.74 -22.72 -1.05
C ASP A 471 19.15 -23.34 -2.40
N ILE A 472 19.61 -22.50 -3.34
CA ILE A 472 20.18 -22.83 -4.64
C ILE A 472 21.66 -22.43 -4.67
N SER A 473 22.48 -23.17 -5.43
CA SER A 473 23.92 -22.89 -5.56
C SER A 473 24.20 -21.40 -5.87
N ARG A 474 25.36 -20.88 -5.43
CA ARG A 474 25.78 -19.48 -5.70
C ARG A 474 25.61 -19.08 -7.17
N SER A 475 25.89 -20.00 -8.09
CA SER A 475 25.72 -19.79 -9.53
C SER A 475 24.26 -19.54 -9.94
N ALA A 476 23.30 -20.24 -9.34
CA ALA A 476 21.87 -20.05 -9.62
C ALA A 476 21.30 -18.80 -8.93
N ALA A 477 21.83 -18.41 -7.76
CA ALA A 477 21.51 -17.14 -7.12
C ALA A 477 21.86 -15.93 -8.01
N HIS A 478 23.02 -15.97 -8.67
CA HIS A 478 23.39 -14.98 -9.68
C HIS A 478 22.40 -14.93 -10.85
N VAL A 479 21.80 -16.07 -11.24
CA VAL A 479 20.78 -16.13 -12.32
C VAL A 479 19.51 -15.45 -11.92
N SER A 480 19.00 -15.75 -10.72
CA SER A 480 17.79 -15.11 -10.23
C SER A 480 17.99 -13.61 -10.04
N ALA A 481 19.15 -13.19 -9.53
CA ALA A 481 19.47 -11.78 -9.36
C ALA A 481 19.53 -11.06 -10.71
N TYR A 482 20.16 -11.68 -11.70
CA TYR A 482 20.24 -11.19 -13.05
C TYR A 482 18.87 -11.10 -13.73
N LEU A 483 18.07 -12.16 -13.70
CA LEU A 483 16.77 -12.20 -14.37
C LEU A 483 15.83 -11.14 -13.80
N LYS A 484 15.83 -10.95 -12.47
CA LYS A 484 15.05 -9.89 -11.83
C LYS A 484 15.54 -8.50 -12.27
N ALA A 485 16.86 -8.29 -12.29
CA ALA A 485 17.45 -7.03 -12.73
C ALA A 485 17.25 -6.73 -14.22
N TYR A 486 17.10 -7.76 -15.05
CA TYR A 486 16.72 -7.63 -16.45
C TYR A 486 15.24 -7.26 -16.59
N GLU A 487 14.35 -7.95 -15.86
CA GLU A 487 12.90 -7.68 -15.86
C GLU A 487 12.56 -6.27 -15.38
N ASP A 488 13.25 -5.78 -14.35
CA ASP A 488 13.04 -4.42 -13.80
C ASP A 488 13.95 -3.36 -14.46
N GLY A 489 14.80 -3.78 -15.41
CA GLY A 489 15.75 -2.93 -16.13
C GLY A 489 16.86 -2.33 -15.26
N SER A 490 17.08 -2.80 -14.03
CA SER A 490 18.18 -2.37 -13.13
C SER A 490 19.52 -3.06 -13.41
N ILE A 491 19.61 -3.86 -14.48
CA ILE A 491 20.80 -4.59 -14.90
C ILE A 491 22.08 -3.75 -14.90
N ASP A 492 22.01 -2.48 -15.31
CA ASP A 492 23.17 -1.58 -15.37
C ASP A 492 23.69 -1.17 -13.99
N GLN A 493 22.84 -1.17 -12.97
CA GLN A 493 23.21 -0.81 -11.59
C GLN A 493 24.00 -1.93 -10.89
N LEU A 494 23.78 -3.20 -11.26
CA LEU A 494 24.51 -4.34 -10.72
C LEU A 494 26.00 -4.36 -11.10
N TYR A 495 26.39 -3.62 -12.14
CA TYR A 495 27.73 -3.73 -12.75
C TYR A 495 28.43 -2.37 -12.94
N ASN A 496 28.04 -1.34 -12.18
CA ASN A 496 28.54 0.04 -12.35
C ASN A 496 29.95 0.31 -11.81
N THR A 497 30.70 -0.69 -11.38
CA THR A 497 32.07 -0.53 -10.85
C THR A 497 33.09 -1.40 -11.61
N GLY A 498 33.91 -0.77 -12.45
CA GLY A 498 35.10 -1.35 -13.09
C GLY A 498 34.95 -1.86 -14.53
N SER A 499 36.06 -2.28 -15.13
CA SER A 499 36.13 -2.88 -16.46
C SER A 499 35.32 -4.18 -16.55
N ARG A 500 34.44 -4.28 -17.55
CA ARG A 500 33.56 -5.44 -17.76
C ARG A 500 34.13 -6.32 -18.86
N ASP A 501 34.03 -7.64 -18.69
CA ASP A 501 34.26 -8.60 -19.77
C ASP A 501 32.89 -8.98 -20.36
N VAL A 502 32.65 -8.63 -21.63
CA VAL A 502 31.37 -8.74 -22.29
C VAL A 502 31.47 -9.68 -23.49
N VAL A 503 30.89 -10.86 -23.39
CA VAL A 503 30.82 -11.80 -24.52
C VAL A 503 29.45 -11.71 -25.16
N PHE A 504 29.37 -11.47 -26.46
CA PHE A 504 28.16 -11.55 -27.27
C PHE A 504 28.07 -12.93 -27.93
N VAL A 505 26.96 -13.68 -27.80
CA VAL A 505 26.82 -14.99 -28.47
C VAL A 505 25.68 -14.97 -29.49
N LEU A 506 26.02 -14.74 -30.75
CA LEU A 506 25.08 -14.62 -31.85
C LEU A 506 24.69 -16.00 -32.39
N ASP A 507 23.39 -16.27 -32.38
CA ASP A 507 22.78 -17.42 -33.05
C ASP A 507 22.82 -17.24 -34.57
N ASN A 508 23.38 -18.23 -35.25
CA ASN A 508 23.46 -18.32 -36.71
C ASN A 508 22.83 -19.62 -37.24
N SER A 509 21.93 -20.21 -36.45
CA SER A 509 21.13 -21.39 -36.81
C SER A 509 20.17 -21.12 -37.96
N ALA A 510 19.57 -22.19 -38.48
CA ALA A 510 18.58 -22.07 -39.53
C ALA A 510 17.37 -21.20 -39.16
N SER A 511 17.06 -21.11 -37.85
CA SER A 511 15.97 -20.30 -37.31
C SER A 511 16.22 -18.78 -37.42
N MET A 512 17.46 -18.36 -37.65
CA MET A 512 17.87 -16.97 -37.85
C MET A 512 17.91 -16.56 -39.35
N SER A 513 17.37 -17.42 -40.23
CA SER A 513 17.30 -17.18 -41.67
C SER A 513 16.42 -15.99 -42.08
N GLY A 514 16.65 -15.49 -43.29
CA GLY A 514 16.01 -14.27 -43.79
C GLY A 514 16.64 -13.00 -43.19
N GLY A 515 15.85 -11.93 -43.05
CA GLY A 515 16.34 -10.62 -42.57
C GLY A 515 16.55 -10.52 -41.05
N GLN A 516 16.42 -11.61 -40.30
CA GLN A 516 16.49 -11.60 -38.83
C GLN A 516 17.91 -11.47 -38.30
N LEU A 517 18.87 -12.22 -38.87
CA LEU A 517 20.30 -12.06 -38.56
C LEU A 517 20.78 -10.63 -38.85
N ASP A 518 20.40 -10.07 -40.01
CA ASP A 518 20.75 -8.69 -40.38
C ASP A 518 20.11 -7.66 -39.44
N THR A 519 18.91 -7.93 -38.95
CA THR A 519 18.26 -7.09 -37.94
C THR A 519 18.99 -7.16 -36.61
N CYS A 520 19.37 -8.35 -36.14
CA CYS A 520 20.16 -8.51 -34.92
C CYS A 520 21.52 -7.80 -35.02
N LYS A 521 22.23 -7.94 -36.14
CA LYS A 521 23.48 -7.21 -36.37
C LYS A 521 23.28 -5.70 -36.33
N ARG A 522 22.22 -5.20 -36.97
CA ARG A 522 21.90 -3.76 -36.98
C ARG A 522 21.62 -3.23 -35.58
N CYS A 523 20.83 -3.95 -34.78
CA CYS A 523 20.56 -3.60 -33.38
C CYS A 523 21.83 -3.62 -32.54
N MET A 524 22.69 -4.64 -32.69
CA MET A 524 23.97 -4.66 -31.96
C MET A 524 24.87 -3.49 -32.32
N ARG A 525 24.93 -3.08 -33.59
CA ARG A 525 25.67 -1.87 -33.99
C ARG A 525 25.08 -0.63 -33.35
N GLN A 526 23.81 -0.36 -33.60
CA GLN A 526 23.15 0.89 -33.23
C GLN A 526 23.00 1.04 -31.72
N ASP A 527 22.50 0.00 -31.05
CA ASP A 527 22.04 0.11 -29.67
C ASP A 527 23.15 -0.23 -28.66
N ILE A 528 24.21 -0.93 -29.09
CA ILE A 528 25.26 -1.42 -28.19
C ILE A 528 26.61 -0.79 -28.52
N PHE A 529 27.03 -0.85 -29.79
CA PHE A 529 28.35 -0.35 -30.17
C PHE A 529 28.38 1.16 -30.43
N ASP A 530 27.32 1.74 -31.00
CA ASP A 530 27.22 3.16 -31.37
C ASP A 530 26.62 4.03 -30.26
N ALA A 531 25.74 3.47 -29.42
CA ALA A 531 24.97 4.24 -28.43
C ALA A 531 25.79 4.91 -27.30
N GLY A 532 27.13 4.78 -27.30
CA GLY A 532 28.07 5.52 -26.43
C GLY A 532 28.03 5.18 -24.93
N ASN A 533 26.87 4.76 -24.43
CA ASN A 533 26.55 4.67 -23.00
C ASN A 533 26.42 3.23 -22.50
N VAL A 534 26.41 2.24 -23.40
CA VAL A 534 26.16 0.82 -23.05
C VAL A 534 27.46 0.06 -22.72
N LEU A 535 28.52 0.31 -23.47
CA LEU A 535 29.87 -0.19 -23.21
C LEU A 535 30.74 0.97 -22.74
N GLN A 536 31.65 0.73 -21.80
CA GLN A 536 32.70 1.67 -21.40
C GLN A 536 33.94 1.48 -22.29
N SER A 537 34.86 2.46 -22.31
CA SER A 537 36.12 2.34 -23.07
C SER A 537 37.08 1.33 -22.45
N THR A 538 36.84 0.98 -21.19
CA THR A 538 37.60 0.02 -20.38
C THR A 538 37.05 -1.40 -20.43
N ASP A 539 35.96 -1.65 -21.17
CA ASP A 539 35.36 -2.98 -21.25
C ASP A 539 36.10 -3.87 -22.25
N ASN A 540 36.41 -5.10 -21.86
CA ASN A 540 36.90 -6.14 -22.76
C ASN A 540 35.71 -6.83 -23.40
N VAL A 541 35.74 -7.02 -24.71
CA VAL A 541 34.57 -7.53 -25.41
C VAL A 541 34.97 -8.68 -26.33
N ALA A 542 34.08 -9.67 -26.50
CA ALA A 542 34.25 -10.78 -27.43
C ALA A 542 32.93 -11.11 -28.13
N LEU A 543 32.99 -11.61 -29.36
CA LEU A 543 31.83 -12.11 -30.11
C LEU A 543 32.04 -13.60 -30.41
N VAL A 544 31.03 -14.40 -30.09
CA VAL A 544 30.94 -15.82 -30.39
C VAL A 544 29.76 -15.98 -31.33
N VAL A 545 29.97 -16.72 -32.41
CA VAL A 545 28.90 -17.07 -33.35
C VAL A 545 28.76 -18.58 -33.34
N PHE A 546 27.54 -19.10 -33.19
CA PHE A 546 27.31 -20.54 -33.26
C PHE A 546 26.33 -20.87 -34.39
N ASP A 547 26.65 -21.89 -35.17
CA ASP A 547 25.69 -22.59 -36.03
C ASP A 547 25.27 -23.90 -35.34
N ASP A 548 24.36 -24.69 -35.94
CA ASP A 548 23.78 -25.92 -35.36
C ASP A 548 24.83 -26.97 -34.89
N ARG A 549 26.12 -26.71 -35.13
CA ARG A 549 27.23 -27.31 -34.42
C ARG A 549 28.01 -26.21 -33.70
N VAL A 550 28.04 -26.23 -32.37
CA VAL A 550 29.09 -25.46 -31.68
C VAL A 550 30.43 -26.12 -32.03
N ASN A 551 31.11 -25.60 -33.05
CA ASN A 551 32.53 -25.84 -33.26
C ASN A 551 33.26 -25.19 -32.07
N LEU A 552 33.44 -25.96 -31.00
CA LEU A 552 34.15 -25.56 -29.77
C LEU A 552 35.66 -25.35 -29.98
N ASP A 553 36.15 -25.55 -31.22
CA ASP A 553 37.50 -25.19 -31.66
C ASP A 553 37.55 -23.82 -32.36
N LEU A 554 36.48 -23.02 -32.36
CA LEU A 554 36.60 -21.62 -32.74
C LEU A 554 37.48 -20.92 -31.69
N PRO A 555 38.69 -20.43 -32.03
CA PRO A 555 39.44 -19.63 -31.09
C PRO A 555 38.55 -18.46 -30.69
N LEU A 556 38.35 -18.26 -29.39
CA LEU A 556 37.81 -17.00 -28.88
C LEU A 556 38.62 -15.91 -29.58
N ALA A 557 37.96 -15.01 -30.31
CA ALA A 557 38.63 -13.81 -30.77
C ALA A 557 39.36 -13.22 -29.55
N PRO A 558 40.63 -12.80 -29.69
CA PRO A 558 41.37 -12.26 -28.55
C PRO A 558 40.52 -11.17 -27.89
N TRP A 559 40.56 -11.07 -26.56
CA TRP A 559 39.87 -10.00 -25.84
C TRP A 559 40.30 -8.66 -26.43
N GLU A 560 39.40 -8.04 -27.19
CA GLU A 560 39.73 -6.87 -27.98
C GLU A 560 39.28 -5.63 -27.24
N ALA A 561 40.25 -4.74 -26.95
CA ALA A 561 39.99 -3.45 -26.32
C ALA A 561 39.26 -2.47 -27.27
N SER A 562 39.14 -2.80 -28.57
CA SER A 562 38.61 -1.87 -29.57
C SER A 562 37.25 -2.30 -30.12
N ARG A 563 36.25 -1.44 -29.92
CA ARG A 563 34.89 -1.55 -30.49
C ARG A 563 34.87 -1.62 -32.01
N SER A 564 35.89 -1.08 -32.69
CA SER A 564 35.97 -1.11 -34.16
C SER A 564 36.21 -2.52 -34.70
N SER A 565 36.96 -3.33 -33.98
CA SER A 565 37.34 -4.68 -34.40
C SER A 565 36.18 -5.66 -34.24
N LEU A 566 35.40 -5.53 -33.16
CA LEU A 566 34.15 -6.28 -32.98
C LEU A 566 33.06 -5.95 -34.00
N ARG A 567 32.97 -4.69 -34.44
CA ARG A 567 32.06 -4.32 -35.54
C ARG A 567 32.44 -5.05 -36.81
N GLN A 568 33.73 -5.07 -37.12
CA GLN A 568 34.24 -5.78 -38.28
C GLN A 568 33.93 -7.29 -38.19
N GLN A 569 34.18 -7.92 -37.03
CA GLN A 569 33.85 -9.33 -36.81
C GLN A 569 32.34 -9.61 -36.95
N LEU A 570 31.47 -8.72 -36.46
CA LEU A 570 30.02 -8.85 -36.60
C LEU A 570 29.55 -8.74 -38.07
N ASP A 571 30.23 -7.90 -38.85
CA ASP A 571 29.94 -7.68 -40.26
C ASP A 571 30.33 -8.88 -41.12
N GLU A 572 31.41 -9.56 -40.75
CA GLU A 572 31.95 -10.75 -41.41
C GLU A 572 31.12 -12.03 -41.17
N VAL A 573 30.21 -12.04 -40.18
CA VAL A 573 29.35 -13.20 -39.92
C VAL A 573 28.43 -13.46 -41.12
N GLN A 574 28.39 -14.68 -41.66
CA GLN A 574 27.46 -15.04 -42.74
C GLN A 574 26.57 -16.19 -42.31
N TYR A 575 25.33 -16.24 -42.84
CA TYR A 575 24.35 -17.28 -42.51
C TYR A 575 24.87 -18.69 -42.85
N SER A 576 24.77 -19.62 -41.89
CA SER A 576 25.22 -21.02 -42.07
C SER A 576 24.08 -21.89 -42.60
N THR A 577 24.34 -22.69 -43.65
CA THR A 577 23.34 -23.53 -44.36
C THR A 577 23.37 -25.01 -43.95
N LYS A 578 23.98 -25.37 -42.82
CA LYS A 578 24.17 -26.78 -42.43
C LYS A 578 22.96 -27.36 -41.67
N PRO A 579 22.61 -28.66 -41.86
CA PRO A 579 21.45 -29.28 -41.24
C PRO A 579 21.65 -29.74 -39.78
N ASP A 580 20.53 -29.66 -39.05
CA ASP A 580 20.34 -29.75 -37.60
C ASP A 580 20.48 -31.19 -37.04
N ASN A 581 21.38 -31.40 -36.08
CA ASN A 581 21.55 -32.67 -35.34
C ASN A 581 22.44 -32.44 -34.10
N GLY A 582 21.89 -31.99 -32.96
CA GLY A 582 22.79 -31.67 -31.82
C GLY A 582 22.24 -31.46 -30.40
N ASP A 583 20.97 -31.71 -30.07
CA ASP A 583 20.42 -31.21 -28.79
C ASP A 583 20.76 -32.02 -27.51
N LYS A 584 21.26 -33.27 -27.61
CA LYS A 584 21.37 -34.17 -26.44
C LYS A 584 22.75 -34.21 -25.75
N GLU A 585 23.80 -33.72 -26.40
CA GLU A 585 25.18 -33.80 -25.89
C GLU A 585 25.58 -32.58 -25.04
N MET A 586 24.97 -31.41 -25.31
CA MET A 586 25.27 -30.12 -24.67
C MET A 586 24.89 -30.10 -23.17
N ALA A 587 23.72 -30.61 -22.82
CA ALA A 587 23.23 -30.64 -21.44
C ALA A 587 24.10 -31.52 -20.52
N LYS A 588 24.68 -32.60 -21.06
CA LYS A 588 25.53 -33.55 -20.30
C LYS A 588 26.94 -33.02 -20.03
N ARG A 589 27.47 -32.11 -20.86
CA ARG A 589 28.82 -31.54 -20.66
C ARG A 589 28.83 -30.15 -20.00
N LEU A 590 27.79 -29.33 -20.12
CA LEU A 590 27.62 -28.13 -19.29
C LEU A 590 27.53 -28.45 -17.78
N GLN A 591 26.96 -29.61 -17.44
CA GLN A 591 26.99 -30.15 -16.06
C GLN A 591 28.38 -30.61 -15.60
N ARG A 592 29.31 -30.92 -16.51
CA ARG A 592 30.67 -31.40 -16.19
C ARG A 592 31.73 -30.30 -16.20
N GLU A 593 31.58 -29.27 -17.03
CA GLU A 593 32.59 -28.20 -17.19
C GLU A 593 32.14 -26.80 -16.74
N GLY A 594 30.90 -26.62 -16.27
CA GLY A 594 30.42 -25.37 -15.68
C GLY A 594 31.22 -24.88 -14.45
N ALA A 595 32.18 -25.67 -13.96
CA ALA A 595 33.13 -25.28 -12.92
C ALA A 595 34.31 -24.41 -13.43
N LYS A 596 34.49 -24.24 -14.75
CA LYS A 596 35.64 -23.48 -15.33
C LYS A 596 35.31 -22.15 -15.99
N PHE A 597 34.04 -21.84 -16.28
CA PHE A 597 33.67 -20.67 -17.08
C PHE A 597 32.53 -19.88 -16.42
N GLY A 598 32.72 -18.56 -16.33
CA GLY A 598 31.92 -17.67 -15.48
C GLY A 598 30.94 -16.71 -16.18
N CYS A 599 30.80 -16.71 -17.52
CA CYS A 599 29.84 -15.86 -18.25
C CYS A 599 29.65 -16.28 -19.72
N VAL A 600 28.41 -16.36 -20.23
CA VAL A 600 28.03 -16.58 -21.65
C VAL A 600 26.70 -15.84 -21.93
N ARG A 601 26.58 -15.00 -22.99
CA ARG A 601 25.31 -14.31 -23.38
C ARG A 601 24.65 -14.90 -24.62
N TYR A 602 23.58 -15.69 -24.48
CA TYR A 602 22.87 -16.31 -25.62
C TYR A 602 21.81 -15.37 -26.25
N PHE A 603 21.77 -15.25 -27.58
CA PHE A 603 20.72 -14.50 -28.30
C PHE A 603 19.83 -15.46 -29.10
N ARG A 604 18.50 -15.43 -28.90
CA ARG A 604 17.52 -16.13 -29.77
C ARG A 604 16.33 -15.20 -30.06
N ASN A 605 15.89 -15.14 -31.32
CA ASN A 605 14.75 -14.31 -31.71
C ASN A 605 13.44 -15.13 -31.67
N SER A 606 12.70 -15.08 -30.56
CA SER A 606 11.42 -15.78 -30.41
C SER A 606 10.22 -14.85 -30.56
N GLY A 607 10.05 -14.17 -31.70
CA GLY A 607 8.80 -13.51 -32.13
C GLY A 607 8.19 -12.40 -31.25
N ARG A 608 8.69 -12.18 -30.03
CA ARG A 608 8.42 -11.07 -29.10
C ARG A 608 9.66 -10.94 -28.20
N ALA A 609 10.44 -9.89 -28.44
CA ALA A 609 11.66 -9.50 -27.72
C ALA A 609 12.76 -10.60 -27.63
N ALA A 610 13.95 -10.28 -28.15
CA ALA A 610 15.13 -11.13 -27.96
C ALA A 610 15.39 -11.30 -26.46
N SER A 611 15.35 -12.55 -25.97
CA SER A 611 15.59 -12.87 -24.56
C SER A 611 17.10 -12.86 -24.30
N THR A 612 17.56 -12.14 -23.26
CA THR A 612 18.98 -11.97 -22.92
C THR A 612 19.28 -12.56 -21.54
N ILE A 613 20.23 -13.49 -21.44
CA ILE A 613 20.70 -14.08 -20.16
C ILE A 613 22.17 -13.66 -19.94
N VAL A 614 22.54 -13.13 -18.76
CA VAL A 614 23.96 -12.94 -18.34
C VAL A 614 24.19 -13.36 -16.89
N LEU A 615 25.40 -13.82 -16.56
CA LEU A 615 25.90 -14.08 -15.19
C LEU A 615 27.39 -13.79 -15.16
N ARG A 616 27.97 -13.36 -14.02
CA ARG A 616 29.44 -13.18 -13.88
C ARG A 616 30.02 -13.91 -12.65
N ALA A 617 31.29 -14.32 -12.76
CA ALA A 617 32.15 -14.86 -11.69
C ALA A 617 33.25 -13.86 -11.24
N HIS A 618 33.80 -14.10 -10.04
CA HIS A 618 34.85 -13.32 -9.34
C HIS A 618 36.25 -13.38 -10.00
N PRO A 619 37.17 -12.44 -9.69
CA PRO A 619 38.48 -12.32 -10.33
C PRO A 619 39.46 -13.40 -9.85
N THR A 620 40.16 -14.04 -10.78
CA THR A 620 41.33 -14.87 -10.49
C THR A 620 42.55 -13.99 -10.24
N ALA A 621 43.24 -14.23 -9.12
CA ALA A 621 44.54 -13.64 -8.81
C ALA A 621 45.58 -14.01 -9.88
N HIS A 622 46.34 -13.01 -10.34
CA HIS A 622 47.52 -13.24 -11.18
C HIS A 622 48.59 -14.03 -10.41
N PRO A 623 49.24 -15.04 -11.01
CA PRO A 623 50.48 -15.56 -10.47
C PRO A 623 51.57 -14.50 -10.68
N ARG A 624 52.21 -14.10 -9.58
CA ARG A 624 53.45 -13.31 -9.63
C ARG A 624 54.51 -14.13 -10.37
N SER A 625 54.99 -13.59 -11.49
CA SER A 625 56.31 -13.90 -12.04
C SER A 625 57.39 -13.26 -11.19
#